data_AF-D0WHR7-F1
#
_entry.id   AF-D0WHR7-F1
#
_cell.length_a   1.000
_cell.length_b   1.000
_cell.length_c   1.000
_cell.angle_alpha   90.00
_cell.angle_beta   90.00
_cell.angle_gamma   90.00
#
_symmetry.space_group_name_H-M   'P 1'
#
loop_
_entity.id
_entity.type
_entity.pdbx_description
1 polymer ?
#
loop_
_entity_poly.entity_id
_entity_poly.type
_entity_poly.pdbx_seq_one_letter_code
_entity_poly.pdbx_strand_id
1 'polypeptide(L)'
;MNSAVSRPPVSVDRISIGNDRIVATLSVAHARFGLTSPRVMARVLERHPNLLRHTCINDEGDTFGAVADHTSIPHLIEHLAIDFQVNNGLHERRESPATFVGSSRWGGVNPDGSRNAQVEISFSDDRIAIRALNEAVALVNGILAKDSAS
;
A
#
# COMPACT_ATOMS: atom_id res chain seq x y z
N MET A 1 -9.20 -2.64 33.60
CA MET A 1 -8.61 -1.62 32.71
C MET A 1 -8.87 -2.07 31.29
N ASN A 2 -9.89 -1.52 30.63
CA ASN A 2 -10.16 -1.82 29.22
C ASN A 2 -9.10 -1.11 28.39
N SER A 3 -8.10 -1.85 27.92
CA SER A 3 -7.26 -1.36 26.84
C SER A 3 -8.17 -1.17 25.63
N ALA A 4 -8.57 0.08 25.36
CA ALA A 4 -9.23 0.42 24.12
C ALA A 4 -8.31 -0.06 22.99
N VAL A 5 -8.77 -1.04 22.21
CA VAL A 5 -8.01 -1.54 21.07
C VAL A 5 -7.89 -0.36 20.11
N SER A 6 -6.71 0.26 20.06
CA SER A 6 -6.42 1.35 19.14
C SER A 6 -6.63 0.82 17.72
N ARG A 7 -7.53 1.44 16.97
CA ARG A 7 -7.73 1.13 15.55
C ARG A 7 -6.39 1.30 14.82
N PRO A 8 -5.99 0.35 13.94
CA PRO A 8 -4.78 0.52 13.14
C PRO A 8 -4.90 1.76 12.22
N PRO A 9 -3.78 2.41 11.86
CA PRO A 9 -3.77 3.54 10.93
C PRO A 9 -4.51 3.25 9.61
N VAL A 10 -4.36 2.03 9.08
CA VAL A 10 -5.03 1.54 7.87
C VAL A 10 -5.63 0.16 8.13
N SER A 11 -6.89 -0.05 7.75
CA SER A 11 -7.55 -1.37 7.72
C SER A 11 -7.90 -1.79 6.29
N VAL A 12 -7.89 -3.10 6.02
CA VAL A 12 -8.48 -3.68 4.82
C VAL A 12 -9.91 -4.08 5.17
N ASP A 13 -10.89 -3.40 4.59
CA ASP A 13 -12.31 -3.63 4.92
C ASP A 13 -12.92 -4.70 4.02
N ARG A 14 -12.48 -4.78 2.76
CA ARG A 14 -12.95 -5.78 1.79
C ARG A 14 -11.90 -6.02 0.72
N ILE A 15 -11.76 -7.27 0.30
CA ILE A 15 -11.04 -7.66 -0.93
C ILE A 15 -12.05 -8.31 -1.87
N SER A 16 -12.02 -7.94 -3.14
CA SER A 16 -12.76 -8.61 -4.22
C SER A 16 -11.77 -9.08 -5.27
N ILE A 17 -11.97 -10.31 -5.74
CA ILE A 17 -11.07 -10.98 -6.69
C ILE A 17 -11.78 -11.00 -8.03
N GLY A 18 -11.19 -10.33 -9.02
CA GLY A 18 -11.59 -10.40 -10.42
C GLY A 18 -10.79 -11.47 -11.16
N ASN A 19 -10.83 -11.44 -12.50
CA ASN A 19 -10.13 -12.41 -13.33
C ASN A 19 -8.60 -12.26 -13.28
N ASP A 20 -8.11 -11.03 -13.22
CA ASP A 20 -6.69 -10.68 -13.29
C ASP A 20 -6.28 -9.60 -12.27
N ARG A 21 -7.21 -9.17 -11.40
CA ARG A 21 -7.02 -8.06 -10.46
C ARG A 21 -7.69 -8.31 -9.13
N ILE A 22 -7.02 -7.94 -8.05
CA ILE A 22 -7.67 -7.75 -6.76
C ILE A 22 -8.05 -6.29 -6.62
N VAL A 23 -9.18 -6.06 -5.95
CA VAL A 23 -9.69 -4.75 -5.57
C VAL A 23 -9.86 -4.72 -4.06
N ALA A 24 -9.01 -3.97 -3.38
CA ALA A 24 -9.04 -3.79 -1.94
C ALA A 24 -9.71 -2.45 -1.59
N THR A 25 -10.72 -2.51 -0.73
CA THR A 25 -11.26 -1.33 -0.04
C THR A 25 -10.52 -1.19 1.28
N LEU A 26 -9.86 -0.04 1.45
CA LEU A 26 -9.13 0.31 2.65
C LEU A 26 -9.86 1.41 3.41
N SER A 27 -9.70 1.46 4.73
CA SER A 27 -10.08 2.61 5.54
C SER A 27 -8.86 3.17 6.26
N VAL A 28 -8.61 4.47 6.06
CA VAL A 28 -7.54 5.21 6.72
C VAL A 28 -8.12 5.96 7.92
N ALA A 29 -7.68 5.60 9.12
CA ALA A 29 -8.34 5.96 10.37
C ALA A 29 -8.35 7.46 10.70
N HIS A 30 -7.40 8.24 10.18
CA HIS A 30 -7.30 9.67 10.47
C HIS A 30 -6.53 10.39 9.35
N ALA A 31 -6.81 11.67 9.12
CA ALA A 31 -6.16 12.49 8.08
C ALA A 31 -4.62 12.53 8.20
N ARG A 32 -4.09 12.43 9.42
CA ARG A 32 -2.64 12.34 9.70
C ARG A 32 -1.96 11.11 9.08
N PHE A 33 -2.74 10.07 8.75
CA PHE A 33 -2.29 8.86 8.07
C PHE A 33 -2.62 8.90 6.57
N GLY A 34 -2.98 10.06 6.03
CA GLY A 34 -3.41 10.20 4.65
C GLY A 34 -2.26 10.24 3.65
N LEU A 35 -1.14 10.87 4.01
CA LEU A 35 -0.01 11.10 3.12
C LEU A 35 1.27 10.45 3.66
N THR A 36 2.17 10.11 2.75
CA THR A 36 3.55 9.83 3.07
C THR A 36 4.27 11.10 3.52
N SER A 37 5.46 10.90 4.10
CA SER A 37 6.39 11.96 4.46
C SER A 37 7.81 11.46 4.18
N PRO A 38 8.84 12.34 4.12
CA PRO A 38 10.23 11.89 4.01
C PRO A 38 10.62 10.90 5.11
N ARG A 39 10.08 11.07 6.32
CA ARG A 39 10.33 10.17 7.47
C ARG A 39 9.70 8.79 7.27
N VAL A 40 8.45 8.74 6.80
CA VAL A 40 7.79 7.47 6.44
C VAL A 40 8.57 6.77 5.35
N MET A 41 8.94 7.49 4.28
CA MET A 41 9.64 6.91 3.14
C MET A 41 11.03 6.41 3.50
N ALA A 42 11.79 7.12 4.35
CA ALA A 42 13.08 6.62 4.83
C ALA A 42 12.96 5.20 5.43
N ARG A 43 11.92 4.94 6.23
CA ARG A 43 11.66 3.62 6.82
C ARG A 43 11.17 2.58 5.82
N VAL A 44 10.44 2.99 4.79
CA VAL A 44 10.05 2.11 3.69
C VAL A 44 11.29 1.65 2.92
N LEU A 45 12.18 2.58 2.58
CA LEU A 45 13.36 2.33 1.74
C LEU A 45 14.44 1.49 2.43
N GLU A 46 14.47 1.45 3.77
CA GLU A 46 15.27 0.48 4.53
C GLU A 46 14.95 -0.98 4.14
N ARG A 47 13.70 -1.25 3.73
CA ARG A 47 13.22 -2.59 3.37
C ARG A 47 13.01 -2.79 1.87
N HIS A 48 12.67 -1.71 1.15
CA HIS A 48 12.35 -1.74 -0.28
C HIS A 48 13.18 -0.69 -1.05
N PRO A 49 14.49 -0.89 -1.19
CA PRO A 49 15.41 0.15 -1.71
C PRO A 49 15.18 0.52 -3.19
N ASN A 50 14.52 -0.35 -3.95
CA ASN A 50 14.23 -0.11 -5.37
C ASN A 50 12.85 0.51 -5.63
N LEU A 51 12.03 0.71 -4.60
CA LEU A 51 10.63 1.14 -4.75
C LEU A 51 10.49 2.47 -5.51
N LEU A 52 11.43 3.40 -5.32
CA LEU A 52 11.41 4.71 -6.00
C LEU A 52 11.56 4.59 -7.53
N ARG A 53 12.07 3.46 -8.04
CA ARG A 53 12.31 3.23 -9.47
C ARG A 53 11.08 2.67 -10.18
N HIS A 54 9.99 2.38 -9.45
CA HIS A 54 8.76 1.91 -10.06
C HIS A 54 8.21 2.98 -11.00
N THR A 55 7.91 2.61 -12.24
CA THR A 55 7.17 3.48 -13.16
C THR A 55 5.83 3.83 -12.54
N CYS A 56 5.48 5.11 -12.54
CA CYS A 56 4.24 5.61 -11.94
C CYS A 56 3.71 6.75 -12.82
N ILE A 57 2.43 6.70 -13.16
CA ILE A 57 1.75 7.82 -13.80
C ILE A 57 1.31 8.78 -12.71
N ASN A 58 1.92 9.95 -12.66
CA ASN A 58 1.63 11.03 -11.72
C ASN A 58 1.94 12.39 -12.37
N ASP A 59 1.68 13.48 -11.65
CA ASP A 59 1.80 14.83 -12.19
C ASP A 59 3.22 15.44 -12.07
N GLU A 60 4.17 14.75 -11.42
CA GLU A 60 5.51 15.29 -11.09
C GLU A 60 6.67 14.57 -11.80
N GLY A 61 6.47 13.35 -12.30
CA GLY A 61 7.46 12.62 -13.09
C GLY A 61 7.04 11.20 -13.44
N ASP A 62 7.94 10.45 -14.09
CA ASP A 62 7.60 9.12 -14.63
C ASP A 62 7.78 7.96 -13.63
N THR A 63 8.21 8.26 -12.40
CA THR A 63 8.48 7.26 -11.37
C THR A 63 7.79 7.60 -10.06
N PHE A 64 7.54 6.57 -9.25
CA PHE A 64 6.99 6.73 -7.91
C PHE A 64 7.88 7.65 -7.05
N GLY A 65 9.19 7.63 -7.29
CA GLY A 65 10.15 8.48 -6.60
C GLY A 65 9.89 9.98 -6.74
N ALA A 66 9.19 10.43 -7.79
CA ALA A 66 8.84 11.84 -7.96
C ALA A 66 7.85 12.34 -6.89
N VAL A 67 6.94 11.48 -6.44
CA VAL A 67 5.86 11.84 -5.48
C VAL A 67 5.99 11.15 -4.12
N ALA A 68 6.98 10.28 -3.96
CA ALA A 68 7.04 9.30 -2.88
C ALA A 68 6.93 9.92 -1.48
N ASP A 69 7.44 11.13 -1.24
CA ASP A 69 7.48 11.76 0.07
C ASP A 69 6.25 12.61 0.43
N HIS A 70 5.27 12.74 -0.47
CA HIS A 70 4.03 13.50 -0.24
C HIS A 70 2.78 12.91 -0.91
N THR A 71 2.88 11.69 -1.45
CA THR A 71 1.76 10.97 -2.06
C THR A 71 0.82 10.34 -1.01
N SER A 72 -0.33 9.82 -1.44
CA SER A 72 -1.27 9.16 -0.54
C SER A 72 -0.77 7.82 0.01
N ILE A 73 -1.10 7.49 1.25
CA ILE A 73 -0.80 6.17 1.84
C ILE A 73 -1.39 4.99 1.02
N PRO A 74 -2.61 5.07 0.46
CA PRO A 74 -3.10 4.05 -0.48
C PRO A 74 -2.20 3.85 -1.71
N HIS A 75 -1.60 4.92 -2.24
CA HIS A 75 -0.68 4.85 -3.37
C HIS A 75 0.66 4.21 -2.99
N LEU A 76 1.17 4.47 -1.78
CA LEU A 76 2.31 3.71 -1.25
C LEU A 76 1.98 2.21 -1.09
N ILE A 77 0.79 1.87 -0.56
CA ILE A 77 0.36 0.48 -0.38
C ILE A 77 0.27 -0.26 -1.72
N GLU A 78 -0.25 0.40 -2.76
CA GLU A 78 -0.29 -0.13 -4.12
C GLU A 78 1.11 -0.56 -4.60
N HIS A 79 2.09 0.36 -4.57
CA HIS A 79 3.45 0.05 -5.03
C HIS A 79 4.14 -1.00 -4.17
N LEU A 80 3.95 -0.98 -2.85
CA LEU A 80 4.50 -1.99 -1.94
C LEU A 80 3.91 -3.37 -2.21
N ALA A 81 2.60 -3.46 -2.44
CA ALA A 81 1.95 -4.73 -2.73
C ALA A 81 2.39 -5.31 -4.09
N ILE A 82 2.67 -4.46 -5.08
CA ILE A 82 3.33 -4.89 -6.32
C ILE A 82 4.75 -5.39 -6.04
N ASP A 83 5.55 -4.66 -5.27
CA ASP A 83 6.93 -5.05 -4.92
C ASP A 83 6.98 -6.39 -4.17
N PHE A 84 6.12 -6.55 -3.15
CA PHE A 84 5.97 -7.81 -2.42
C PHE A 84 5.52 -8.95 -3.34
N GLN A 85 4.61 -8.70 -4.28
CA GLN A 85 4.14 -9.72 -5.21
C GLN A 85 5.27 -10.20 -6.13
N VAL A 86 6.09 -9.30 -6.66
CA VAL A 86 7.28 -9.67 -7.45
C VAL A 86 8.24 -10.50 -6.61
N ASN A 87 8.57 -10.05 -5.39
CA ASN A 87 9.51 -10.76 -4.53
C ASN A 87 8.98 -12.14 -4.11
N ASN A 88 7.72 -12.24 -3.69
CA ASN A 88 7.08 -13.51 -3.34
C ASN A 88 6.96 -14.45 -4.55
N GLY A 89 6.64 -13.93 -5.74
CA GLY A 89 6.53 -14.71 -6.98
C GLY A 89 7.87 -15.27 -7.47
N LEU A 90 8.96 -14.51 -7.34
CA LEU A 90 10.32 -14.99 -7.63
C LEU A 90 10.75 -16.13 -6.70
N HIS A 91 10.28 -16.14 -5.45
CA HIS A 91 10.52 -17.23 -4.51
C HIS A 91 9.75 -18.50 -4.88
N GLU A 92 8.58 -18.37 -5.54
CA GLU A 92 7.67 -19.48 -5.80
C GLU A 92 7.80 -20.07 -7.21
N ARG A 93 8.19 -19.29 -8.24
CA ARG A 93 8.39 -19.79 -9.63
C ARG A 93 9.52 -19.07 -10.37
N ARG A 94 10.26 -19.83 -11.21
CA ARG A 94 11.25 -19.32 -12.18
C ARG A 94 10.58 -19.00 -13.53
N GLU A 95 9.59 -18.12 -13.55
CA GLU A 95 8.95 -17.66 -14.80
C GLU A 95 9.37 -16.23 -15.17
N SER A 96 9.17 -15.86 -16.43
CA SER A 96 9.54 -14.55 -17.01
C SER A 96 8.98 -13.40 -16.18
N PRO A 97 9.65 -12.21 -16.13
CA PRO A 97 9.21 -11.10 -15.29
C PRO A 97 7.81 -10.65 -15.70
N ALA A 98 6.81 -11.00 -14.87
CA ALA A 98 5.46 -10.51 -15.03
C ALA A 98 5.44 -9.02 -14.72
N THR A 99 4.88 -8.22 -15.63
CA THR A 99 4.63 -6.81 -15.37
C THR A 99 3.31 -6.69 -14.64
N PHE A 100 3.35 -6.18 -13.41
CA PHE A 100 2.14 -5.87 -12.64
C PHE A 100 1.86 -4.36 -12.69
N VAL A 101 0.59 -4.02 -12.77
CA VAL A 101 0.10 -2.64 -12.75
C VAL A 101 -0.94 -2.49 -11.65
N GLY A 102 -0.99 -1.30 -11.07
CA GLY A 102 -1.96 -0.96 -10.04
C GLY A 102 -2.68 0.35 -10.33
N SER A 103 -3.64 0.65 -9.48
CA SER A 103 -4.10 2.02 -9.29
C SER A 103 -4.63 2.19 -7.87
N SER A 104 -4.62 3.42 -7.37
CA SER A 104 -5.18 3.76 -6.08
C SER A 104 -5.94 5.06 -6.15
N ARG A 105 -7.01 5.15 -5.35
CA ARG A 105 -7.83 6.35 -5.28
C ARG A 105 -8.50 6.50 -3.93
N TRP A 106 -8.69 7.75 -3.53
CA TRP A 106 -9.53 8.07 -2.39
C TRP A 106 -11.02 7.87 -2.72
N GLY A 107 -11.76 7.44 -1.71
CA GLY A 107 -13.20 7.46 -1.65
C GLY A 107 -13.71 8.51 -0.67
N GLY A 108 -14.96 8.33 -0.24
CA GLY A 108 -15.64 9.19 0.72
C GLY A 108 -15.08 9.11 2.14
N VAL A 109 -15.46 10.09 2.96
CA VAL A 109 -15.19 10.11 4.40
C VAL A 109 -16.33 9.39 5.13
N ASN A 110 -15.98 8.47 6.02
CA ASN A 110 -16.91 7.73 6.86
C ASN A 110 -17.39 8.59 8.05
N PRO A 111 -18.54 8.25 8.67
CA PRO A 111 -19.06 8.99 9.82
C PRO A 111 -18.11 9.07 11.03
N ASP A 112 -17.20 8.11 11.16
CA ASP A 112 -16.18 8.06 12.23
C ASP A 112 -14.93 8.90 11.92
N GLY A 113 -14.93 9.66 10.81
CA GLY A 113 -13.82 10.50 10.37
C GLY A 113 -12.72 9.75 9.62
N SER A 114 -12.80 8.42 9.49
CA SER A 114 -11.91 7.66 8.61
C SER A 114 -12.23 7.92 7.14
N ARG A 115 -11.26 7.72 6.25
CA ARG A 115 -11.45 7.92 4.81
C ARG A 115 -11.26 6.62 4.06
N ASN A 116 -12.23 6.28 3.22
CA ASN A 116 -12.14 5.10 2.36
C ASN A 116 -11.13 5.35 1.25
N ALA A 117 -10.43 4.30 0.84
CA ALA A 117 -9.62 4.27 -0.36
C ALA A 117 -9.82 2.94 -1.09
N GLN A 118 -9.52 2.93 -2.38
CA GLN A 118 -9.47 1.72 -3.18
C GLN A 118 -8.05 1.54 -3.69
N VAL A 119 -7.55 0.31 -3.63
CA VAL A 119 -6.29 -0.12 -4.24
C VAL A 119 -6.60 -1.31 -5.13
N GLU A 120 -6.23 -1.20 -6.41
CA GLU A 120 -6.41 -2.25 -7.41
C GLU A 120 -5.04 -2.70 -7.90
N ILE A 121 -4.82 -4.01 -7.99
CA ILE A 121 -3.51 -4.58 -8.37
C ILE A 121 -3.74 -5.78 -9.26
N SER A 122 -3.08 -5.81 -10.43
CA SER A 122 -3.08 -6.99 -11.29
C SER A 122 -2.29 -8.13 -10.66
N PHE A 123 -2.67 -9.37 -10.95
CA PHE A 123 -1.98 -10.54 -10.45
C PHE A 123 -1.91 -11.67 -11.49
N SER A 124 -0.92 -12.56 -11.30
CA SER A 124 -0.88 -13.88 -11.94
C SER A 124 -1.36 -14.98 -11.00
N ASP A 125 -1.21 -14.77 -9.69
CA ASP A 125 -1.70 -15.64 -8.62
C ASP A 125 -2.38 -14.75 -7.56
N ASP A 126 -3.67 -14.99 -7.32
CA ASP A 126 -4.49 -14.20 -6.40
C ASP A 126 -4.05 -14.36 -4.94
N ARG A 127 -3.54 -15.53 -4.56
CA ARG A 127 -3.05 -15.79 -3.20
C ARG A 127 -1.78 -15.01 -2.92
N ILE A 128 -0.87 -14.96 -3.89
CA ILE A 128 0.35 -14.15 -3.78
C ILE A 128 -0.03 -12.67 -3.67
N ALA A 129 -0.96 -12.19 -4.50
CA ALA A 129 -1.40 -10.80 -4.47
C ALA A 129 -2.09 -10.41 -3.15
N ILE A 130 -2.96 -11.27 -2.60
CA ILE A 130 -3.62 -11.05 -1.31
C ILE A 130 -2.60 -11.05 -0.17
N ARG A 131 -1.63 -11.97 -0.18
CA ARG A 131 -0.55 -12.02 0.79
C ARG A 131 0.30 -10.74 0.72
N ALA A 132 0.70 -10.34 -0.48
CA ALA A 132 1.51 -9.14 -0.72
C ALA A 132 0.80 -7.85 -0.27
N LEU A 133 -0.51 -7.73 -0.53
CA LEU A 133 -1.33 -6.61 -0.05
C LEU A 133 -1.35 -6.55 1.50
N ASN A 134 -1.56 -7.68 2.16
CA ASN A 134 -1.58 -7.74 3.62
C ASN A 134 -0.20 -7.42 4.22
N GLU A 135 0.89 -7.87 3.60
CA GLU A 135 2.27 -7.55 3.98
C GLU A 135 2.57 -6.04 3.82
N ALA A 136 2.10 -5.42 2.73
CA ALA A 136 2.19 -3.98 2.50
C ALA A 136 1.47 -3.18 3.59
N VAL A 137 0.22 -3.54 3.89
CA VAL A 137 -0.59 -2.87 4.94
C VAL A 137 0.05 -3.04 6.31
N ALA A 138 0.55 -4.24 6.63
CA ALA A 138 1.22 -4.50 7.91
C ALA A 138 2.52 -3.69 8.07
N LEU A 139 3.34 -3.60 7.01
CA LEU A 139 4.53 -2.75 6.97
C LEU A 139 4.17 -1.28 7.23
N VAL A 140 3.22 -0.74 6.47
CA VAL A 140 2.81 0.66 6.58
C VAL A 140 2.25 0.96 7.98
N ASN A 141 1.39 0.11 8.52
CA ASN A 141 0.87 0.27 9.89
C ASN A 141 2.00 0.27 10.93
N GLY A 142 3.00 -0.61 10.79
CA GLY A 142 4.16 -0.65 11.68
C GLY A 142 5.01 0.62 11.64
N ILE A 143 5.10 1.28 10.48
CA ILE A 143 5.78 2.56 10.33
C ILE A 143 4.95 3.69 10.94
N LEU A 144 3.67 3.81 10.55
CA LEU A 144 2.80 4.90 10.99
C LEU A 144 2.52 4.91 12.50
N ALA A 145 2.45 3.73 13.12
CA ALA A 145 2.29 3.60 14.56
C ALA A 145 3.52 4.14 15.34
N LYS A 146 4.73 3.96 14.78
CA LYS A 146 5.97 4.48 15.39
C LYS A 146 6.19 5.97 15.10
N ASP A 147 5.71 6.44 13.95
CA ASP A 147 5.80 7.85 13.56
C ASP A 147 4.94 8.76 14.45
N SER A 148 3.77 8.25 14.88
CA SER A 148 2.85 8.98 15.77
C SER A 148 3.31 9.09 17.23
N ALA A 149 4.40 8.40 17.59
CA ALA A 149 4.92 8.31 18.95
C ALA A 149 6.16 9.19 19.19
N SER A 150 6.50 10.08 18.25
CA SER A 150 7.62 11.01 18.30
C SER A 150 7.15 12.43 18.04
#